data_AF-T1AHH1-F1
#
_entry.id   AF-T1AHH1-F1
#
_cell.length_a   1.000
_cell.length_b   1.000
_cell.length_c   1.000
_cell.angle_alpha   90.00
_cell.angle_beta   90.00
_cell.angle_gamma   90.00
#
_symmetry.space_group_name_H-M   'P 1'
#
loop_
_entity.id
_entity.type
_entity.pdbx_description
1 polymer ?
#
loop_
_entity_poly.entity_id
_entity_poly.type
_entity_poly.pdbx_seq_one_letter_code
_entity_poly.pdbx_strand_id
1 'polypeptide(L)'
;YRATVAAGEQSGHLDAVLARLADYTESRQALQQRVQQALIYPSFLVIMAFGILAGLLGYVVPKIVQVFTTMHAQLPLLTRVLIGISGFLRGWWPLLLLALIALVLGVRALLRRPGPRQAWQRFLLRLPFFGRLVRGLETARFARTLSILTVSGVPILEGLGIAQQVVHSLPLRAA
;
A
#
# COMPACT_ATOMS: atom_id res chain seq x y z
N TYR A 1 13.94 -9.05 -15.58
CA TYR A 1 15.41 -9.18 -15.64
C TYR A 1 15.85 -10.31 -16.57
N ARG A 2 15.50 -11.59 -16.35
CA ARG A 2 15.95 -12.72 -17.22
C ARG A 2 15.72 -12.55 -18.73
N ALA A 3 14.51 -12.17 -19.15
CA ALA A 3 14.21 -11.97 -20.58
C ALA A 3 14.98 -10.79 -21.19
N THR A 4 15.22 -9.74 -20.41
CA THR A 4 15.96 -8.54 -20.83
C THR A 4 17.44 -8.84 -21.03
N VAL A 5 18.03 -9.64 -20.13
CA VAL A 5 19.42 -10.09 -20.20
C VAL A 5 19.64 -11.04 -21.39
N ALA A 6 18.73 -12.00 -21.61
CA ALA A 6 18.81 -12.91 -22.76
C ALA A 6 18.74 -12.17 -24.11
N ALA A 7 17.88 -11.14 -24.21
CA ALA A 7 17.82 -10.29 -25.40
C ALA A 7 19.10 -9.44 -25.59
N GLY A 8 19.74 -8.99 -24.50
CA GLY A 8 21.01 -8.29 -24.53
C GLY A 8 22.18 -9.15 -24.98
N GLU A 9 22.24 -10.41 -24.54
CA GLU A 9 23.23 -11.38 -25.04
C GLU A 9 23.02 -11.71 -26.51
N GLN A 10 21.78 -12.03 -26.91
CA GLN A 10 21.49 -12.43 -28.28
C GLN A 10 21.71 -11.31 -29.30
N SER A 11 21.63 -10.05 -28.86
CA SER A 11 21.92 -8.88 -29.68
C SER A 11 23.37 -8.39 -29.57
N GLY A 12 24.21 -8.98 -28.71
CA GLY A 12 25.59 -8.55 -28.47
C GLY A 12 25.73 -7.23 -27.69
N HIS A 13 24.63 -6.67 -27.17
CA HIS A 13 24.60 -5.39 -26.45
C HIS A 13 24.39 -5.58 -24.93
N LEU A 14 24.90 -6.69 -24.39
CA LEU A 14 24.71 -7.06 -22.99
C LEU A 14 25.17 -5.95 -22.03
N ASP A 15 26.29 -5.31 -22.32
CA ASP A 15 26.87 -4.26 -21.48
C ASP A 15 25.90 -3.06 -21.30
N ALA A 16 25.33 -2.56 -22.40
CA ALA A 16 24.35 -1.47 -22.36
C ALA A 16 23.06 -1.87 -21.63
N VAL A 17 22.62 -3.13 -21.76
CA VAL A 17 21.44 -3.65 -21.05
C VAL A 17 21.71 -3.74 -19.55
N LEU A 18 22.87 -4.27 -19.15
CA LEU A 18 23.26 -4.37 -17.74
C LEU A 18 23.41 -2.99 -17.10
N ALA A 19 24.01 -2.02 -17.81
CA ALA A 19 24.12 -0.63 -17.36
C ALA A 19 22.73 -0.01 -17.09
N ARG A 20 21.77 -0.14 -18.01
CA ARG A 20 20.41 0.36 -17.79
C ARG A 20 19.68 -0.35 -16.65
N LEU A 21 19.93 -1.64 -16.46
CA LEU A 21 19.37 -2.38 -15.33
C LEU A 21 19.96 -1.93 -14.00
N ALA A 22 21.25 -1.59 -13.97
CA ALA A 22 21.91 -1.00 -12.81
C ALA A 22 21.26 0.35 -12.45
N ASP A 23 21.18 1.29 -13.42
CA ASP A 23 20.57 2.61 -13.22
C ASP A 23 19.12 2.53 -12.73
N TYR A 24 18.34 1.62 -13.32
CA TYR A 24 16.95 1.38 -12.91
C TYR A 24 16.86 0.85 -11.48
N THR A 25 17.74 -0.09 -11.12
CA THR A 25 17.76 -0.71 -9.78
C THR A 25 18.19 0.31 -8.73
N GLU A 26 19.20 1.12 -9.02
CA GLU A 26 19.66 2.20 -8.15
C GLU A 26 18.58 3.26 -7.95
N SER A 27 17.95 3.72 -9.04
CA SER A 27 16.82 4.66 -8.98
C SER A 27 15.66 4.11 -8.13
N ARG A 28 15.35 2.82 -8.30
CA ARG A 28 14.31 2.15 -7.53
C ARG A 28 14.68 2.05 -6.04
N GLN A 29 15.93 1.73 -5.73
CA GLN A 29 16.43 1.69 -4.35
C GLN A 29 16.39 3.07 -3.70
N ALA A 30 16.86 4.11 -4.38
CA ALA A 30 16.81 5.49 -3.91
C ALA A 30 15.37 5.95 -3.63
N LEU A 31 14.43 5.64 -4.53
CA LEU A 31 13.01 5.92 -4.31
C LEU A 31 12.45 5.16 -3.10
N GLN A 32 12.76 3.87 -3.00
CA GLN A 32 12.29 3.04 -1.89
C GLN A 32 12.84 3.54 -0.55
N GLN A 33 14.11 3.95 -0.52
CA GLN A 33 14.76 4.50 0.67
C GLN A 33 14.16 5.85 1.07
N ARG A 34 13.90 6.75 0.11
CA ARG A 34 13.20 8.02 0.36
C ARG A 34 11.80 7.79 0.93
N VAL A 35 11.04 6.85 0.38
CA VAL A 35 9.71 6.50 0.88
C VAL A 35 9.80 5.93 2.30
N GLN A 36 10.75 5.03 2.57
CA GLN A 36 10.96 4.49 3.91
C GLN A 36 11.29 5.60 4.91
N GLN A 37 12.24 6.48 4.57
CA GLN A 37 12.64 7.60 5.44
C GLN A 37 11.48 8.56 5.71
N ALA A 38 10.66 8.88 4.70
CA ALA A 38 9.48 9.72 4.86
C ALA A 38 8.41 9.11 5.79
N LEU A 39 8.35 7.78 5.91
CA LEU A 39 7.40 7.05 6.75
C LEU A 39 7.88 6.83 8.19
N ILE A 40 9.18 7.00 8.48
CA ILE A 40 9.71 6.85 9.85
C ILE A 40 9.02 7.83 10.80
N TYR A 41 8.94 9.11 10.45
CA TYR A 41 8.33 10.12 11.34
C TYR A 41 6.83 9.87 11.58
N PRO A 42 5.97 9.70 10.55
CA PRO A 42 4.57 9.37 10.75
C PRO A 42 4.34 8.08 11.54
N SER A 43 5.11 7.02 11.27
CA SER A 43 4.95 5.75 12.00
C SER A 43 5.32 5.89 13.48
N PHE A 44 6.40 6.59 13.80
CA PHE A 44 6.80 6.84 15.18
C PHE A 44 5.73 7.61 15.96
N LEU A 45 5.18 8.69 15.36
CA LEU A 45 4.11 9.48 15.96
C LEU A 45 2.86 8.65 16.22
N VAL A 46 2.45 7.84 15.24
CA VAL A 46 1.29 6.94 15.38
C VAL A 46 1.51 5.93 16.51
N ILE A 47 2.69 5.30 16.58
CA ILE A 47 3.02 4.34 17.65
C ILE A 47 2.98 5.04 19.02
N MET A 48 3.58 6.21 19.15
CA MET A 48 3.56 7.01 20.39
C MET A 48 2.14 7.39 20.79
N ALA A 49 1.33 7.89 19.86
CA ALA A 49 -0.05 8.30 20.12
C ALA A 49 -0.90 7.12 20.59
N PHE A 50 -0.81 5.97 19.90
CA PHE A 50 -1.50 4.75 20.34
C PHE A 50 -0.97 4.25 21.69
N GLY A 51 0.33 4.34 21.96
CA GLY A 51 0.92 3.99 23.24
C GLY A 51 0.39 4.83 24.40
N ILE A 52 0.37 6.16 24.23
CA ILE A 52 -0.19 7.08 25.23
C ILE A 52 -1.68 6.82 25.43
N LEU A 53 -2.44 6.69 24.34
CA LEU A 53 -3.88 6.42 24.40
C LEU A 53 -4.17 5.09 25.10
N ALA A 54 -3.40 4.04 24.79
CA ALA A 54 -3.50 2.75 25.43
C ALA A 54 -3.14 2.82 26.92
N GLY A 55 -2.13 3.60 27.32
CA GLY A 55 -1.79 3.83 28.73
C GLY A 55 -2.88 4.61 29.48
N LEU A 56 -3.43 5.66 28.87
CA LEU A 56 -4.50 6.46 29.43
C LEU A 56 -5.78 5.63 29.61
N LEU A 57 -6.21 4.97 28.53
CA LEU A 57 -7.32 4.03 28.54
C LEU A 57 -6.99 2.72 29.24
N GLY A 58 -5.74 2.49 29.69
CA GLY A 58 -5.17 1.26 30.28
C GLY A 58 -4.99 1.34 31.80
N TYR A 59 -4.74 2.54 32.30
CA TYR A 59 -4.36 2.75 33.70
C TYR A 59 -5.03 3.97 34.31
N VAL A 60 -5.10 5.08 33.56
CA VAL A 60 -5.58 6.37 34.08
C VAL A 60 -7.09 6.38 34.23
N VAL A 61 -7.84 5.99 33.19
CA VAL A 61 -9.31 6.02 33.20
C VAL A 61 -9.92 5.20 34.36
N PRO A 62 -9.51 3.95 34.63
CA PRO A 62 -10.06 3.18 35.75
C PRO A 62 -9.81 3.81 37.10
N LYS A 63 -8.63 4.42 37.31
CA LYS A 63 -8.34 5.09 38.58
C LYS A 63 -9.31 6.23 38.84
N ILE A 64 -9.58 7.04 37.81
CA ILE A 64 -10.56 8.14 37.91
C ILE A 64 -11.94 7.57 38.22
N VAL A 65 -12.36 6.50 37.52
CA VAL A 65 -13.64 5.85 37.74
C VAL A 65 -13.77 5.30 39.16
N GLN A 66 -12.71 4.69 39.69
CA GLN A 66 -12.68 4.15 41.04
C GLN A 66 -12.96 5.24 42.08
N VAL A 67 -12.35 6.42 41.94
CA VAL A 67 -12.62 7.58 42.80
C VAL A 67 -14.09 8.01 42.74
N PHE A 68 -14.68 8.10 41.54
CA PHE A 68 -16.09 8.46 41.39
C PHE A 68 -17.05 7.42 42.00
N THR A 69 -16.72 6.13 41.90
CA THR A 69 -17.52 5.06 42.51
C THR A 69 -17.46 5.09 44.04
N THR A 70 -16.32 5.47 44.63
CA THR A 70 -16.17 5.62 46.09
C THR A 70 -16.94 6.82 46.64
N MET A 71 -17.19 7.86 45.83
CA MET A 71 -17.97 9.03 46.22
C MET A 71 -19.50 8.85 46.09
N HIS A 72 -19.99 7.65 45.74
CA HIS A 72 -21.41 7.36 45.46
C HIS A 72 -22.06 8.29 44.41
N ALA A 73 -21.26 9.00 43.63
CA ALA A 73 -21.73 9.87 42.57
C ALA A 73 -22.10 9.04 41.33
N GLN A 74 -23.26 9.32 40.73
CA GLN A 74 -23.67 8.64 39.51
C GLN A 74 -22.78 9.12 38.34
N LEU A 75 -22.03 8.20 37.76
CA LEU A 75 -21.25 8.47 36.54
C LEU A 75 -22.20 8.88 35.39
N PRO A 76 -21.95 10.02 34.71
CA PRO A 76 -22.67 10.40 33.50
C PRO A 76 -22.71 9.27 32.46
N LEU A 77 -23.77 9.22 31.64
CA LEU A 77 -23.92 8.18 30.61
C LEU A 77 -22.69 8.07 29.68
N LEU A 78 -22.12 9.21 29.30
CA LEU A 78 -20.91 9.30 28.46
C LEU A 78 -19.70 8.58 29.08
N THR A 79 -19.47 8.71 30.40
CA THR A 79 -18.36 8.03 31.07
C THR A 79 -18.60 6.53 31.21
N ARG A 80 -19.84 6.09 31.46
CA ARG A 80 -20.17 4.64 31.47
C ARG A 80 -19.93 3.98 30.11
N VAL A 81 -20.36 4.63 29.02
CA VAL A 81 -20.11 4.13 27.66
C VAL A 81 -18.61 4.06 27.37
N LEU A 82 -17.84 5.10 27.72
CA LEU A 82 -16.39 5.12 27.53
C LEU A 82 -15.68 4.01 28.29
N ILE A 83 -16.10 3.71 29.53
CA ILE A 83 -15.55 2.61 30.34
C ILE A 83 -15.88 1.26 29.71
N GLY A 84 -17.11 1.08 29.22
CA GLY A 84 -17.51 -0.12 28.50
C GLY A 84 -16.65 -0.36 27.25
N ILE A 85 -16.43 0.69 26.45
CA ILE A 85 -15.56 0.64 25.26
C ILE A 85 -14.11 0.36 25.66
N SER A 86 -13.59 1.04 26.69
CA SER A 86 -12.22 0.85 27.19
C SER A 86 -11.99 -0.57 27.72
N GLY A 87 -12.95 -1.13 28.46
CA GLY A 87 -12.91 -2.50 28.95
C GLY A 87 -12.96 -3.52 27.82
N PHE A 88 -13.82 -3.30 26.82
CA PHE A 88 -13.87 -4.12 25.61
C PHE A 88 -12.55 -4.07 24.83
N LEU A 89 -12.00 -2.88 24.57
CA LEU A 89 -10.72 -2.71 23.90
C LEU A 89 -9.59 -3.41 24.66
N ARG A 90 -9.51 -3.30 25.99
CA ARG A 90 -8.48 -3.99 26.79
C ARG A 90 -8.64 -5.50 26.82
N GLY A 91 -9.86 -6.01 26.92
CA GLY A 91 -10.09 -7.46 26.97
C GLY A 91 -9.76 -8.13 25.64
N TRP A 92 -10.05 -7.44 24.53
CA TRP A 92 -10.00 -8.00 23.19
C TRP A 92 -8.85 -7.47 22.33
N TRP A 93 -7.96 -6.59 22.83
CA TRP A 93 -6.86 -6.03 22.03
C TRP A 93 -5.97 -7.11 21.37
N PRO A 94 -5.63 -8.26 22.00
CA PRO A 94 -4.80 -9.27 21.34
C PRO A 94 -5.58 -9.95 20.20
N LEU A 95 -6.88 -10.21 20.41
CA LEU A 95 -7.79 -10.76 19.41
C LEU A 95 -8.04 -9.80 18.25
N LEU A 96 -8.18 -8.50 18.52
CA LEU A 96 -8.31 -7.46 17.50
C LEU A 96 -7.03 -7.34 16.65
N LEU A 97 -5.87 -7.41 17.29
CA LEU A 97 -4.58 -7.39 16.60
C LEU A 97 -4.40 -8.65 15.73
N LEU A 98 -4.74 -9.82 16.27
CA LEU A 98 -4.71 -11.08 15.53
C LEU A 98 -5.71 -11.09 14.38
N ALA A 99 -6.92 -10.57 14.58
CA ALA A 99 -7.93 -10.40 13.54
C ALA A 99 -7.47 -9.44 12.44
N LEU A 100 -6.80 -8.34 12.80
CA LEU A 100 -6.22 -7.40 11.84
C LEU A 100 -5.11 -8.05 11.01
N ILE A 101 -4.20 -8.80 11.65
CA ILE A 101 -3.14 -9.54 10.94
C ILE A 101 -3.77 -10.58 10.00
N ALA A 102 -4.75 -11.36 10.49
CA ALA A 102 -5.46 -12.35 9.70
C ALA A 102 -6.19 -11.71 8.51
N LEU A 103 -6.82 -10.55 8.71
CA LEU A 103 -7.46 -9.78 7.65
C LEU A 103 -6.45 -9.32 6.59
N VAL A 104 -5.31 -8.75 7.01
CA VAL A 104 -4.27 -8.28 6.09
C VAL A 104 -3.68 -9.45 5.29
N LEU A 105 -3.36 -10.57 5.95
CA LEU A 105 -2.84 -11.77 5.29
C LEU A 105 -3.90 -12.40 4.38
N GLY A 106 -5.16 -12.46 4.81
CA GLY A 106 -6.29 -12.98 4.05
C GLY A 106 -6.56 -12.15 2.79
N VAL A 107 -6.59 -10.82 2.92
CA VAL A 107 -6.73 -9.90 1.78
C VAL A 107 -5.53 -10.04 0.84
N ARG A 108 -4.29 -10.11 1.36
CA ARG A 108 -3.10 -10.36 0.52
C ARG A 108 -3.19 -11.70 -0.23
N ALA A 109 -3.58 -12.77 0.44
CA ALA A 109 -3.73 -14.09 -0.17
C ALA A 109 -4.85 -14.10 -1.21
N LEU A 110 -5.96 -13.40 -0.94
CA LEU A 110 -7.06 -13.27 -1.86
C LEU A 110 -6.65 -12.48 -3.10
N LEU A 111 -5.95 -11.36 -2.94
CA LEU A 111 -5.45 -10.52 -4.03
C LEU A 111 -4.33 -11.16 -4.87
N ARG A 112 -3.79 -12.31 -4.45
CA ARG A 112 -2.92 -13.14 -5.31
C ARG A 112 -3.70 -13.86 -6.40
N ARG A 113 -5.00 -14.10 -6.21
CA ARG A 113 -5.86 -14.76 -7.21
C ARG A 113 -6.31 -13.75 -8.30
N PRO A 114 -6.36 -14.16 -9.58
CA PRO A 114 -6.62 -13.24 -10.70
C PRO A 114 -8.00 -12.58 -10.64
N GLY A 115 -9.06 -13.29 -10.24
CA GLY A 115 -10.43 -12.76 -10.13
C GLY A 115 -10.58 -11.61 -9.12
N PRO A 116 -10.32 -11.81 -7.81
CA PRO A 116 -10.43 -10.74 -6.81
C PRO A 116 -9.44 -9.60 -7.04
N ARG A 117 -8.27 -9.88 -7.63
CA ARG A 117 -7.33 -8.83 -8.04
C ARG A 117 -7.95 -7.90 -9.08
N GLN A 118 -8.67 -8.42 -10.07
CA GLN A 118 -9.37 -7.60 -11.08
C GLN A 118 -10.49 -6.77 -10.45
N ALA A 119 -11.30 -7.37 -9.57
CA ALA A 119 -12.37 -6.65 -8.87
C ALA A 119 -11.82 -5.50 -8.01
N TRP A 120 -10.72 -5.76 -7.29
CA TRP A 120 -10.00 -4.76 -6.52
C TRP A 120 -9.45 -3.61 -7.37
N GLN A 121 -8.83 -3.93 -8.52
CA GLN A 121 -8.35 -2.93 -9.47
C GLN A 121 -9.50 -2.07 -10.02
N ARG A 122 -10.66 -2.67 -10.35
CA ARG A 122 -11.85 -1.93 -10.77
C ARG A 122 -12.38 -1.01 -9.66
N PHE A 123 -12.38 -1.47 -8.41
CA PHE A 123 -12.77 -0.67 -7.26
C PHE A 123 -11.84 0.53 -7.05
N LEU A 124 -10.52 0.32 -7.10
CA LEU A 124 -9.53 1.40 -7.01
C LEU A 124 -9.71 2.48 -8.10
N LEU A 125 -10.06 2.08 -9.32
CA LEU A 125 -10.31 3.01 -10.43
C LEU A 125 -11.57 3.87 -10.24
N ARG A 126 -12.53 3.42 -9.42
CA ARG A 126 -13.74 4.17 -9.07
C ARG A 126 -13.51 5.21 -7.98
N LEU A 127 -12.45 5.09 -7.19
CA LEU A 127 -12.13 6.07 -6.15
C LEU A 127 -11.58 7.36 -6.77
N PRO A 128 -12.09 8.55 -6.39
CA PRO A 128 -11.78 9.81 -7.07
C PRO A 128 -10.29 10.21 -6.98
N PHE A 129 -9.63 9.91 -5.87
CA PHE A 129 -8.20 10.19 -5.68
C PHE A 129 -7.31 9.10 -6.30
N PHE A 130 -7.48 7.85 -5.85
CA PHE A 130 -6.65 6.72 -6.30
C PHE A 130 -6.82 6.40 -7.78
N GLY A 131 -8.04 6.52 -8.33
CA GLY A 131 -8.31 6.23 -9.73
C GLY A 131 -7.64 7.22 -10.69
N ARG A 132 -7.45 8.49 -10.30
CA ARG A 132 -6.67 9.47 -11.08
C ARG A 132 -5.18 9.13 -11.04
N LEU A 133 -4.68 8.77 -9.86
CA LEU A 133 -3.27 8.39 -9.67
C LEU A 133 -2.89 7.15 -10.49
N VAL A 134 -3.71 6.09 -10.43
CA VAL A 134 -3.49 4.85 -11.16
C VAL A 134 -3.52 5.09 -12.67
N ARG A 135 -4.51 5.85 -13.17
CA ARG A 135 -4.57 6.21 -14.60
C ARG A 135 -3.33 6.98 -15.03
N GLY A 136 -2.92 8.01 -14.29
CA GLY A 136 -1.73 8.80 -14.62
C GLY A 136 -0.46 7.96 -14.68
N LEU A 137 -0.25 7.06 -13.72
CA LEU A 137 0.93 6.17 -13.68
C LEU A 137 0.96 5.18 -14.84
N GLU A 138 -0.19 4.60 -15.19
CA GLU A 138 -0.29 3.62 -16.28
C GLU A 138 -0.15 4.29 -17.65
N THR A 139 -0.79 5.45 -17.86
CA THR A 139 -0.63 6.25 -19.09
C THR A 139 0.82 6.71 -19.26
N ALA A 140 1.48 7.17 -18.18
CA ALA A 140 2.88 7.56 -18.24
C ALA A 140 3.81 6.39 -18.61
N ARG A 141 3.54 5.19 -18.06
CA ARG A 141 4.29 3.98 -18.40
C ARG A 141 4.09 3.58 -19.86
N PHE A 142 2.85 3.57 -20.33
CA PHE A 142 2.50 3.32 -21.72
C PHE A 142 3.22 4.29 -22.67
N ALA A 143 3.10 5.60 -22.42
CA ALA A 143 3.71 6.63 -23.25
C ALA A 143 5.23 6.52 -23.28
N ARG A 144 5.87 6.25 -22.12
CA ARG A 144 7.32 6.03 -22.04
C ARG A 144 7.75 4.81 -22.84
N THR A 145 7.06 3.68 -22.72
CA THR A 145 7.37 2.48 -23.50
C THR A 145 7.20 2.73 -24.99
N LEU A 146 6.09 3.34 -25.41
CA LEU A 146 5.85 3.66 -26.81
C LEU A 146 6.93 4.58 -27.37
N SER A 147 7.29 5.64 -26.63
CA SER A 147 8.38 6.55 -27.02
C SER A 147 9.71 5.83 -27.23
N ILE A 148 10.09 4.90 -26.34
CA ILE A 148 11.31 4.11 -26.50
C ILE A 148 11.23 3.27 -27.78
N LEU A 149 10.13 2.58 -28.01
CA LEU A 149 9.95 1.71 -29.18
C LEU A 149 9.98 2.49 -30.49
N THR A 150 9.29 3.64 -30.55
CA THR A 150 9.27 4.51 -31.73
C THR A 150 10.66 5.09 -32.02
N VAL A 151 11.40 5.53 -31.00
CA VAL A 151 12.78 6.01 -31.17
C VAL A 151 13.72 4.87 -31.61
N SER A 152 13.46 3.63 -31.19
CA SER A 152 14.19 2.44 -31.63
C SER A 152 13.79 1.93 -33.02
N GLY A 153 12.93 2.65 -33.75
CA GLY A 153 12.55 2.29 -35.12
C GLY A 153 11.52 1.16 -35.23
N VAL A 154 10.88 0.77 -34.12
CA VAL A 154 9.79 -0.21 -34.14
C VAL A 154 8.57 0.43 -34.82
N PRO A 155 7.93 -0.25 -35.80
CA PRO A 155 6.71 0.24 -36.42
C PRO A 155 5.65 0.61 -35.38
N ILE A 156 5.02 1.79 -35.52
CA ILE A 156 4.10 2.32 -34.50
C ILE A 156 2.97 1.34 -34.16
N LEU A 157 2.43 0.62 -35.14
CA LEU A 157 1.40 -0.40 -34.94
C LEU A 157 1.87 -1.53 -34.02
N GLU A 158 3.11 -1.98 -34.21
CA GLU A 158 3.73 -3.04 -33.41
C GLU A 158 4.12 -2.52 -32.02
N GLY A 159 4.64 -1.29 -31.96
CA GLY A 159 4.97 -0.60 -30.73
C GLY A 159 3.76 -0.34 -29.82
N LEU A 160 2.59 -0.05 -30.39
CA LEU A 160 1.32 0.07 -29.66
C LEU A 160 0.93 -1.24 -28.99
N GLY A 161 1.04 -2.36 -29.71
CA GLY A 161 0.75 -3.70 -29.16
C GLY A 161 1.68 -4.04 -28.01
N ILE A 162 2.98 -3.76 -28.13
CA ILE A 162 3.96 -4.01 -27.06
C ILE A 162 3.72 -3.08 -25.87
N ALA A 163 3.47 -1.78 -26.09
CA ALA A 163 3.22 -0.81 -25.02
C ALA A 163 1.95 -1.16 -24.21
N GLN A 164 0.90 -1.67 -24.85
CA GLN A 164 -0.31 -2.16 -24.18
C GLN A 164 -0.02 -3.33 -23.22
N GLN A 165 0.97 -4.18 -23.50
CA GLN A 165 1.30 -5.31 -22.63
C GLN A 165 1.95 -4.90 -21.30
N VAL A 166 2.50 -3.70 -21.23
CA VAL A 166 3.21 -3.18 -20.04
C VAL A 166 2.28 -2.51 -19.03
N VAL A 167 1.02 -2.27 -19.43
CA VAL A 167 -0.05 -1.77 -18.55
C VAL A 167 -0.48 -2.89 -17.58
N HIS A 168 -0.36 -2.64 -16.28
CA HIS A 168 -0.59 -3.66 -15.25
C HIS A 168 -2.05 -3.80 -14.80
N SER A 169 -2.84 -2.75 -15.02
CA SER A 169 -4.27 -2.72 -14.72
C SER A 169 -5.05 -3.39 -15.84
N LEU A 170 -5.51 -4.61 -15.57
CA LEU A 170 -6.34 -5.41 -16.49
C LEU A 170 -7.57 -4.65 -17.03
N PRO A 171 -8.27 -3.81 -16.25
CA PRO A 171 -9.40 -3.03 -16.77
C PRO A 171 -8.99 -1.95 -17.77
N LEU A 172 -7.79 -1.38 -17.64
CA LEU A 172 -7.27 -0.34 -18.55
C LEU A 172 -6.58 -0.96 -19.77
N ARG A 173 -6.10 -2.20 -19.66
CA ARG A 173 -5.53 -2.95 -20.78
C ARG A 173 -6.58 -3.50 -21.74
N ALA A 174 -7.82 -3.67 -21.27
CA ALA A 174 -8.97 -4.17 -22.04
C ALA A 174 -9.89 -3.06 -22.57
N ALA A 175 -9.56 -1.79 -22.30
CA ALA A 175 -10.25 -0.60 -22.81
C ALA A 175 -9.46 -0.05 -24.00
#